data_AF-A0A4S8LDK7-F1
#
_entry.id   AF-A0A4S8LDK7-F1
#
_cell.length_a   1.000
_cell.length_b   1.000
_cell.length_c   1.000
_cell.angle_alpha   90.00
_cell.angle_beta   90.00
_cell.angle_gamma   90.00
#
_symmetry.space_group_name_H-M   'P 1'
#
loop_
_entity.id
_entity.type
_entity.pdbx_description
1 polymer ?
#
loop_
_entity_poly.entity_id
_entity_poly.type
_entity_poly.pdbx_seq_one_letter_code
_entity_poly.pdbx_strand_id
1 'polypeptide(L)'
;HLHRFQKVDSPTCPCCNMANETVFHYLFQCTAHRHARDRLRSQVGRRNMATKYLFTSRSLLTPLFEFINASRRLHHIFGTI
;
A
#
# COMPACT_ATOMS: atom_id res chain seq x y z
N HIS A 1 0.36 5.24 10.83
CA HIS A 1 1.30 4.10 10.95
C HIS A 1 2.71 4.62 10.98
N LEU A 2 3.19 5.29 9.91
CA LEU A 2 4.52 5.90 9.87
C LEU A 2 4.73 7.00 10.94
N HIS A 3 3.70 7.80 11.23
CA HIS A 3 3.74 8.80 12.30
C HIS A 3 4.06 8.19 13.69
N ARG A 4 3.54 6.98 13.99
CA ARG A 4 3.84 6.29 15.26
C ARG A 4 5.31 5.88 15.38
N PHE A 5 6.00 5.73 14.25
CA PHE A 5 7.43 5.44 14.19
C PHE A 5 8.27 6.70 13.91
N GLN A 6 7.68 7.89 14.02
CA GLN A 6 8.35 9.18 13.81
C GLN A 6 9.02 9.30 12.43
N LYS A 7 8.47 8.64 11.40
CA LYS A 7 8.95 8.72 10.01
C LYS A 7 8.27 9.81 9.18
N VAL A 8 7.17 10.37 9.69
CA VAL A 8 6.42 11.48 9.09
C VAL A 8 5.78 12.32 10.20
N ASP A 9 5.57 13.61 9.93
CA ASP A 9 5.11 14.59 10.93
C ASP A 9 3.60 14.52 11.22
N SER A 10 2.82 13.94 10.31
CA SER A 10 1.36 13.87 10.43
C SER A 10 0.85 12.43 10.35
N PRO A 11 -0.17 12.06 11.15
CA PRO A 11 -0.85 10.78 11.00
C PRO A 11 -1.69 10.72 9.73
N THR A 12 -2.08 11.87 9.15
CA THR A 12 -2.92 11.96 7.94
C THR A 12 -2.16 11.47 6.71
N CYS A 13 -2.82 10.71 5.85
CA CYS A 13 -2.24 10.23 4.60
C CYS A 13 -1.93 11.40 3.66
N PRO A 14 -0.64 11.62 3.31
CA PRO A 14 -0.26 12.76 2.47
C PRO A 14 -0.70 12.59 1.00
N CYS A 15 -1.07 11.37 0.59
CA CYS A 15 -1.49 11.10 -0.78
C CYS A 15 -2.96 11.47 -1.04
N CYS A 16 -3.84 11.31 -0.05
CA CYS A 16 -5.26 11.56 -0.22
C CYS A 16 -5.83 12.63 0.71
N ASN A 17 -5.12 12.99 1.79
CA ASN A 17 -5.53 13.97 2.81
C ASN A 17 -6.91 13.73 3.46
N MET A 18 -7.47 12.52 3.37
CA MET A 18 -8.83 12.22 3.86
C MET A 18 -8.87 11.37 5.13
N ALA A 19 -7.82 10.61 5.43
CA ALA A 19 -7.80 9.68 6.56
C ALA A 19 -6.38 9.48 7.10
N ASN A 20 -6.29 8.93 8.30
CA ASN A 20 -5.01 8.53 8.89
C ASN A 20 -4.35 7.42 8.05
N GLU A 21 -3.07 7.57 7.78
CA GLU A 21 -2.30 6.60 7.03
C GLU A 21 -2.07 5.34 7.88
N THR A 22 -2.75 4.26 7.53
CA THR A 22 -2.52 2.92 8.06
C THR A 22 -2.15 1.97 6.92
N VAL A 23 -1.57 0.82 7.24
CA VAL A 23 -1.33 -0.23 6.23
C VAL A 23 -2.64 -0.61 5.54
N PHE A 24 -3.74 -0.67 6.30
CA PHE A 24 -5.06 -0.94 5.75
C PHE A 24 -5.54 0.18 4.80
N HIS A 25 -5.41 1.45 5.22
CA HIS A 25 -5.76 2.58 4.36
C HIS A 25 -4.95 2.56 3.06
N TYR A 26 -3.62 2.45 3.17
CA TYR A 26 -2.69 2.43 2.04
C TYR A 26 -3.02 1.32 1.02
N LEU A 27 -3.23 0.08 1.49
CA LEU A 27 -3.47 -1.07 0.62
C LEU A 27 -4.91 -1.16 0.08
N PHE A 28 -5.92 -0.73 0.84
CA PHE A 28 -7.32 -1.07 0.52
C PHE A 28 -8.23 0.14 0.31
N GLN A 29 -7.94 1.31 0.88
CA GLN A 29 -8.90 2.42 0.92
C GLN A 29 -8.42 3.69 0.23
N CYS A 30 -7.12 3.95 0.19
CA CYS A 30 -6.57 5.20 -0.32
C CYS A 30 -6.99 5.41 -1.78
N THR A 31 -7.69 6.51 -2.04
CA THR A 31 -8.20 6.85 -3.38
C THR A 31 -7.06 7.18 -4.33
N ALA A 32 -5.99 7.80 -3.84
CA ALA A 32 -4.79 8.13 -4.62
C ALA A 32 -4.11 6.89 -5.23
N HIS A 33 -4.31 5.71 -4.64
CA HIS A 33 -3.72 4.46 -5.13
C HIS A 33 -4.74 3.53 -5.79
N ARG A 34 -5.91 4.03 -6.20
CA ARG A 34 -6.96 3.22 -6.81
C ARG A 34 -6.46 2.45 -8.03
N HIS A 35 -5.80 3.11 -8.97
CA HIS A 35 -5.31 2.47 -10.20
C HIS A 35 -4.28 1.37 -9.92
N ALA A 36 -3.31 1.63 -9.04
CA ALA A 36 -2.32 0.63 -8.63
C ALA A 36 -3.01 -0.56 -7.92
N ARG A 37 -4.01 -0.29 -7.08
CA ARG A 37 -4.77 -1.32 -6.38
C ARG A 37 -5.63 -2.16 -7.32
N ASP A 38 -6.22 -1.56 -8.36
CA ASP A 38 -6.99 -2.28 -9.36
C ASP A 38 -6.09 -3.26 -10.14
N ARG A 39 -4.86 -2.85 -10.47
CA ARG A 39 -3.84 -3.76 -11.03
C ARG A 39 -3.42 -4.86 -10.06
N LEU A 40 -3.17 -4.54 -8.79
CA LEU A 40 -2.87 -5.55 -7.78
C LEU A 40 -4.01 -6.59 -7.69
N ARG A 41 -5.25 -6.11 -7.65
CA ARG A 41 -6.45 -6.96 -7.56
C ARG A 41 -6.63 -7.84 -8.78
N SER A 42 -6.28 -7.39 -9.99
CA SER A 42 -6.34 -8.21 -11.19
C SER A 42 -5.27 -9.32 -11.19
N GLN A 43 -4.09 -9.05 -10.63
CA GLN A 43 -2.99 -10.02 -10.51
C GLN A 43 -3.23 -11.07 -9.42
N VAL A 44 -3.66 -10.65 -8.22
CA VAL A 44 -3.81 -11.58 -7.08
C VAL A 44 -5.20 -12.21 -7.01
N GLY A 45 -6.20 -11.61 -7.65
CA GLY A 45 -7.59 -12.03 -7.57
C GLY A 45 -8.32 -11.57 -6.30
N ARG A 46 -9.65 -11.45 -6.38
CA ARG A 46 -10.49 -10.86 -5.31
C ARG A 46 -10.35 -11.59 -3.96
N ARG A 47 -10.22 -12.92 -3.96
CA ARG A 47 -10.13 -13.73 -2.72
C ARG A 47 -8.83 -13.49 -1.95
N ASN A 48 -7.77 -13.10 -2.65
CA ASN A 48 -6.45 -12.88 -2.08
C ASN A 48 -6.21 -11.41 -1.69
N MET A 49 -7.17 -10.51 -1.95
CA MET A 49 -7.13 -9.11 -1.50
C MET A 49 -7.50 -8.98 -0.01
N ALA A 50 -6.73 -9.63 0.84
CA ALA A 50 -6.77 -9.49 2.28
C ALA A 50 -5.35 -9.46 2.85
N THR A 51 -5.15 -8.72 3.93
CA THR A 51 -3.84 -8.59 4.60
C THR A 51 -3.21 -9.95 4.87
N LYS A 52 -3.97 -10.91 5.40
CA LYS A 52 -3.48 -12.26 5.70
C LYS A 52 -2.80 -12.90 4.49
N TYR A 53 -3.39 -12.84 3.31
CA TYR A 53 -2.85 -13.51 2.12
C TYR A 53 -1.69 -12.73 1.49
N LEU A 54 -1.86 -11.41 1.31
CA LEU A 54 -0.84 -10.56 0.69
C LEU A 54 0.51 -10.59 1.42
N PHE A 55 0.50 -10.73 2.76
CA PHE A 55 1.73 -10.72 3.56
C PHE A 55 2.33 -12.11 3.84
N THR A 56 1.59 -13.21 3.63
CA THR A 56 2.08 -14.56 3.98
C THR A 56 2.39 -15.42 2.75
N SER A 57 1.73 -15.15 1.62
CA SER A 57 1.87 -15.98 0.42
C SER A 57 3.00 -15.47 -0.45
N ARG A 58 4.08 -16.25 -0.59
CA ARG A 58 5.27 -15.86 -1.36
C ARG A 58 4.94 -15.51 -2.82
N SER A 59 3.96 -16.20 -3.42
CA SER A 59 3.48 -15.92 -4.78
C SER A 59 2.79 -14.55 -4.94
N LEU A 60 2.33 -13.95 -3.84
CA LEU A 60 1.65 -12.65 -3.84
C LEU A 60 2.59 -11.48 -3.51
N LEU A 61 3.83 -11.77 -3.08
CA LEU A 61 4.80 -10.74 -2.74
C LEU A 61 5.22 -9.94 -3.97
N THR A 62 5.43 -10.59 -5.13
CA THR A 62 5.81 -9.88 -6.36
C THR A 62 4.73 -8.87 -6.80
N PRO A 63 3.44 -9.25 -6.96
CA PRO A 63 2.36 -8.29 -7.18
C PRO A 63 2.29 -7.16 -6.13
N LEU A 64 2.53 -7.49 -4.86
CA LEU A 64 2.52 -6.52 -3.77
C LEU A 64 3.66 -5.49 -3.91
N PHE A 65 4.88 -5.92 -4.25
CA PHE A 65 6.00 -5.01 -4.47
C PHE A 65 5.80 -4.14 -5.71
N GLU A 66 5.23 -4.69 -6.78
CA GLU A 66 4.81 -3.89 -7.95
C GLU A 66 3.81 -2.79 -7.56
N PHE A 67 2.83 -3.10 -6.71
CA PHE A 67 1.91 -2.11 -6.17
C PHE A 67 2.65 -1.04 -5.36
N ILE A 68 3.58 -1.44 -4.48
CA ILE A 68 4.34 -0.52 -3.64
C ILE A 68 5.14 0.47 -4.51
N ASN A 69 5.81 -0.03 -5.55
CA ASN A 69 6.54 0.81 -6.50
C ASN A 69 5.63 1.74 -7.27
N ALA A 70 4.51 1.24 -7.79
CA ALA A 70 3.54 2.01 -8.57
C ALA A 70 2.89 3.13 -7.72
N SER A 71 2.71 2.91 -6.42
CA SER A 71 2.17 3.92 -5.51
C SER A 71 3.11 5.12 -5.31
N ARG A 72 4.43 4.92 -5.51
CA ARG A 72 5.53 5.86 -5.21
C ARG A 72 5.58 6.38 -3.76
N ARG A 73 4.65 5.96 -2.89
CA ARG A 73 4.49 6.47 -1.52
C ARG A 73 5.72 6.22 -0.66
N LEU A 74 6.35 5.06 -0.82
CA LEU A 74 7.49 4.63 -0.03
C LEU A 74 8.85 4.91 -0.70
N HIS A 75 8.83 5.53 -1.88
CA HIS A 75 10.04 5.70 -2.68
C HIS A 75 11.09 6.61 -2.03
N HIS A 76 10.67 7.66 -1.33
CA HIS A 76 11.59 8.55 -0.61
C HIS A 76 12.21 7.90 0.64
N ILE A 77 11.72 6.74 1.08
CA ILE A 77 12.23 6.02 2.24
C ILE A 77 13.15 4.87 1.80
N PHE A 78 12.75 4.12 0.79
CA PHE A 78 13.41 2.86 0.40
C PHE A 78 13.90 2.81 -1.05
N GLY A 79 13.65 3.83 -1.87
CA GLY A 79 13.91 3.76 -3.30
C GLY A 79 12.90 2.88 -4.05
N THR A 80 13.34 2.22 -5.12
CA THR A 80 12.53 1.24 -5.86
C THR A 80 12.84 -0.14 -5.30
N ILE A 81 11.81 -0.93 -4.98
CA ILE A 81 11.92 -2.23 -4.29
C ILE A 81 11.67 -3.38 -5.27
#